data_AF-A0A0F5W176-F1
#
_entry.id   AF-A0A0F5W176-F1
#
_cell.length_a   1.000
_cell.length_b   1.000
_cell.length_c   1.000
_cell.angle_alpha   90.00
_cell.angle_beta   90.00
_cell.angle_gamma   90.00
#
_symmetry.space_group_name_H-M   'P 1'
#
loop_
_entity.id
_entity.type
_entity.pdbx_description
1 polymer ?
#
loop_
_entity_poly.entity_id
_entity_poly.type
_entity_poly.pdbx_seq_one_letter_code
_entity_poly.pdbx_strand_id
1 'polypeptide(L)'
;MSTYVYGIIDGAGSSLPEDLNGVGDPPRPVRVLTAGDLGAVVSDAPEGLRPKRKDLLAHQNVLAEAGSGGCVLPMRFGSVAPDDETVVTVLGERAEHYQERLRALNGKVEYNVKATHDEEAVLHRVMAENPELRALTEANRQAGGGSYEDKLRLGEMVVSAVKAREAEDAAEVQRELESGATAVSAGPESTGWLANVSFLVDRDSAEAFLASVEQVRKSHPHLELRVNGPLPPYSFVEPGPAEHAGSTAGAESSGE
;
A
#
# COMPACT_ATOMS: atom_id res chain seq x y z
N MET A 1 19.15 24.75 2.94
CA MET A 1 17.94 24.31 3.67
C MET A 1 17.66 22.89 3.21
N SER A 2 17.07 22.06 4.07
CA SER A 2 16.70 20.70 3.66
C SER A 2 15.60 20.71 2.61
N THR A 3 15.63 19.69 1.76
CA THR A 3 14.77 19.59 0.58
C THR A 3 13.79 18.44 0.77
N TYR A 4 12.49 18.72 0.70
CA TYR A 4 11.45 17.71 0.72
C TYR A 4 11.21 17.20 -0.70
N VAL A 5 11.26 15.88 -0.90
CA VAL A 5 11.14 15.23 -2.20
C VAL A 5 9.78 14.54 -2.32
N TYR A 6 8.98 14.94 -3.31
CA TYR A 6 7.67 14.37 -3.57
C TYR A 6 7.77 13.14 -4.46
N GLY A 7 8.53 13.23 -5.55
CA GLY A 7 8.63 12.18 -6.56
C GLY A 7 9.64 12.51 -7.65
N ILE A 8 9.94 11.50 -8.46
CA ILE A 8 10.86 11.60 -9.61
C ILE A 8 10.03 11.48 -10.90
N ILE A 9 10.36 12.30 -11.89
CA ILE A 9 9.63 12.46 -13.16
C ILE A 9 10.62 12.49 -14.33
N ASP A 10 10.09 12.40 -15.55
CA ASP A 10 10.84 12.75 -16.75
C ASP A 10 11.12 14.26 -16.79
N GLY A 11 12.37 14.63 -17.08
CA GLY A 11 12.84 16.02 -17.11
C GLY A 11 12.39 16.80 -18.35
N ALA A 12 12.01 16.14 -19.44
CA ALA A 12 11.77 16.78 -20.73
C ALA A 12 10.31 17.24 -20.97
N GLY A 13 9.38 17.00 -20.04
CA GLY A 13 7.95 17.20 -20.32
C GLY A 13 7.06 17.66 -19.17
N SER A 14 7.64 17.97 -18.00
CA SER A 14 6.86 18.14 -16.78
C SER A 14 6.75 19.61 -16.37
N SER A 15 5.71 20.31 -16.85
CA SER A 15 5.33 21.61 -16.30
C SER A 15 4.38 21.44 -15.12
N LEU A 16 4.82 21.81 -13.92
CA LEU A 16 3.92 21.92 -12.77
C LEU A 16 3.11 23.21 -12.85
N PRO A 17 1.86 23.24 -12.35
CA PRO A 17 1.11 24.49 -12.21
C PRO A 17 1.88 25.51 -11.37
N GLU A 18 1.88 26.78 -11.78
CA GLU A 18 2.61 27.86 -11.09
C GLU A 18 2.15 28.04 -9.62
N ASP A 19 0.87 27.79 -9.34
CA ASP A 19 0.25 27.93 -8.02
C ASP A 19 0.20 26.62 -7.22
N LEU A 20 1.00 25.60 -7.60
CA LEU A 20 1.01 24.33 -6.90
C LEU A 20 1.66 24.47 -5.51
N ASN A 21 0.82 24.29 -4.49
CA ASN A 21 1.22 24.36 -3.09
C ASN A 21 1.68 23.01 -2.57
N GLY A 22 2.86 22.99 -1.97
CA GLY A 22 3.46 21.82 -1.32
C GLY A 22 3.12 21.69 0.16
N VAL A 23 3.77 20.72 0.81
CA VAL A 23 3.63 20.42 2.24
C VAL A 23 4.23 21.56 3.08
N GLY A 24 3.48 22.00 4.09
CA GLY A 24 3.93 23.02 5.03
C GLY A 24 2.81 23.91 5.55
N ASP A 25 3.14 24.70 6.58
CA ASP A 25 2.29 25.78 7.10
C ASP A 25 3.18 26.99 7.44
N PRO A 26 3.26 28.02 6.58
CA PRO A 26 2.55 28.14 5.30
C PRO A 26 3.02 27.10 4.26
N PRO A 27 2.18 26.79 3.23
CA PRO A 27 2.55 25.87 2.16
C PRO A 27 3.86 26.29 1.47
N ARG A 28 4.68 25.31 1.10
CA ARG A 28 5.97 25.55 0.45
C ARG A 28 5.81 25.54 -1.07
N PRO A 29 6.44 26.47 -1.81
CA PRO A 29 6.38 26.48 -3.26
C PRO A 29 7.05 25.21 -3.80
N VAL A 30 6.40 24.57 -4.77
CA VAL A 30 6.92 23.37 -5.43
C VAL A 30 7.77 23.78 -6.63
N ARG A 31 8.89 23.10 -6.83
CA ARG A 31 9.83 23.31 -7.94
C ARG A 31 10.36 21.98 -8.45
N VAL A 32 10.98 22.01 -9.63
CA VAL A 32 11.63 20.84 -10.23
C VAL A 32 13.14 21.07 -10.25
N LEU A 33 13.89 20.11 -9.71
CA LEU A 33 15.35 20.02 -9.88
C LEU A 33 15.65 19.03 -10.99
N THR A 34 16.48 19.41 -11.96
CA THR A 34 16.78 18.59 -13.14
C THR A 34 18.20 18.03 -13.10
N ALA A 35 18.37 16.79 -13.52
CA ALA A 35 19.66 16.15 -13.75
C ALA A 35 19.58 15.29 -15.02
N GLY A 36 20.15 15.78 -16.13
CA GLY A 36 19.98 15.14 -17.44
C GLY A 36 18.51 15.11 -17.85
N ASP A 37 18.00 13.92 -18.20
CA ASP A 37 16.60 13.72 -18.63
C ASP A 37 15.65 13.40 -17.46
N LEU A 38 16.08 13.58 -16.21
CA LEU A 38 15.25 13.35 -15.02
C LEU A 38 14.97 14.65 -14.28
N GLY A 39 13.81 14.69 -13.62
CA GLY A 39 13.43 15.73 -12.68
C GLY A 39 13.06 15.16 -11.31
N ALA A 40 13.36 15.87 -10.24
CA ALA A 40 12.75 15.65 -8.93
C ALA A 40 11.79 16.79 -8.61
N VAL A 41 10.56 16.44 -8.26
CA VAL A 41 9.56 17.37 -7.73
C VAL A 41 9.84 17.57 -6.25
N VAL A 42 10.10 18.81 -5.85
CA VAL A 42 10.59 19.14 -4.51
C VAL A 42 10.04 20.46 -3.99
N SER A 43 10.21 20.70 -2.69
CA SER A 43 10.06 22.00 -2.04
C SER A 43 11.07 22.12 -0.90
N ASP A 44 11.19 23.29 -0.29
CA ASP A 44 11.90 23.37 0.99
C ASP A 44 11.16 22.52 2.03
N ALA A 45 11.90 21.81 2.88
CA ALA A 45 11.29 20.99 3.92
C ALA A 45 10.73 21.87 5.04
N PRO A 46 9.45 21.72 5.41
CA PRO A 46 8.88 22.47 6.53
C PRO A 46 9.43 21.94 7.86
N GLU A 47 9.58 22.85 8.82
CA GLU A 47 9.91 22.48 10.20
C GLU A 47 8.77 21.67 10.84
N GLY A 48 9.13 20.74 11.73
CA GLY A 48 8.13 19.99 12.50
C GLY A 48 7.24 19.07 11.66
N LEU A 49 7.78 18.55 10.55
CA LEU A 49 7.10 17.63 9.65
C LEU A 49 6.48 16.45 10.39
N ARG A 50 5.16 16.30 10.25
CA ARG A 50 4.38 15.19 10.83
C ARG A 50 3.36 14.73 9.81
N PRO A 51 2.96 13.44 9.80
CA PRO A 51 1.96 12.92 8.88
C PRO A 51 0.54 13.34 9.29
N LYS A 52 0.29 14.65 9.35
CA LYS A 52 -1.06 15.20 9.58
C LYS A 52 -1.86 15.06 8.29
N ARG A 53 -3.18 14.90 8.41
CA ARG A 53 -4.09 14.76 7.25
C ARG A 53 -3.86 15.83 6.17
N LYS A 54 -3.70 17.09 6.58
CA LYS A 54 -3.46 18.21 5.63
C LYS A 54 -2.17 18.03 4.83
N ASP A 55 -1.10 17.57 5.49
CA ASP A 55 0.22 17.42 4.90
C ASP A 55 0.26 16.20 3.97
N LEU A 56 -0.41 15.11 4.36
CA LEU A 56 -0.58 13.93 3.50
C LEU A 56 -1.38 14.25 2.23
N LEU A 57 -2.45 15.04 2.35
CA LEU A 57 -3.24 15.49 1.21
C LEU A 57 -2.44 16.43 0.29
N ALA A 58 -1.67 17.37 0.85
CA ALA A 58 -0.80 18.24 0.06
C ALA A 58 0.24 17.43 -0.71
N HIS A 59 0.90 16.46 -0.06
CA HIS A 59 1.84 15.55 -0.73
C HIS A 59 1.19 14.77 -1.88
N GLN A 60 0.00 14.22 -1.65
CA GLN A 60 -0.75 13.49 -2.67
C GLN A 60 -1.16 14.39 -3.84
N ASN A 61 -1.59 15.63 -3.55
CA ASN A 61 -1.97 16.59 -4.58
C ASN A 61 -0.79 16.92 -5.49
N VAL A 62 0.40 17.17 -4.93
CA VAL A 62 1.61 17.43 -5.71
C VAL A 62 1.94 16.25 -6.63
N LEU A 63 1.83 15.02 -6.14
CA LEU A 63 2.06 13.83 -6.94
C LEU A 63 1.00 13.60 -8.03
N ALA A 64 -0.26 13.90 -7.75
CA ALA A 64 -1.33 13.81 -8.73
C ALA A 64 -1.12 14.80 -9.88
N GLU A 65 -0.77 16.05 -9.55
CA GLU A 65 -0.47 17.09 -10.54
C GLU A 65 0.78 16.75 -11.34
N ALA A 66 1.86 16.31 -10.69
CA ALA A 66 3.08 15.87 -11.38
C ALA A 66 2.80 14.66 -12.31
N GLY A 67 1.95 13.73 -11.89
CA GLY A 67 1.55 12.55 -12.66
C GLY A 67 0.51 12.84 -13.77
N SER A 68 0.00 14.07 -13.88
CA SER A 68 -0.92 14.45 -14.95
C SER A 68 -0.20 14.58 -16.30
N GLY A 69 1.06 15.03 -16.28
CA GLY A 69 1.91 15.20 -17.47
C GLY A 69 2.70 13.96 -17.87
N GLY A 70 2.68 12.88 -17.08
CA GLY A 70 3.45 11.67 -17.33
C GLY A 70 3.54 10.74 -16.12
N CYS A 71 4.44 9.75 -16.19
CA CYS A 71 4.70 8.87 -15.06
C CYS A 71 5.45 9.63 -13.95
N VAL A 72 5.10 9.35 -12.69
CA VAL A 72 5.84 9.80 -11.51
C VAL A 72 6.23 8.59 -10.68
N LEU A 73 7.48 8.53 -10.22
CA LEU A 73 7.94 7.63 -9.17
C LEU A 73 7.68 8.30 -7.82
N PRO A 74 6.63 7.91 -7.09
CA PRO A 74 6.28 8.62 -5.87
C PRO A 74 7.25 8.29 -4.74
N MET A 75 7.76 9.33 -4.06
CA MET A 75 8.47 9.17 -2.81
C MET A 75 7.47 9.08 -1.65
N ARG A 76 7.82 8.30 -0.61
CA ARG A 76 7.01 8.23 0.60
C ARG A 76 6.98 9.59 1.30
N PHE A 77 5.86 9.89 1.96
CA PHE A 77 5.76 11.10 2.78
C PHE A 77 6.92 11.15 3.78
N GLY A 78 7.54 12.32 3.94
CA GLY A 78 8.68 12.47 4.83
C GLY A 78 10.05 12.23 4.19
N SER A 79 10.11 12.05 2.87
CA SER A 79 11.38 11.93 2.16
C SER A 79 12.09 13.29 2.10
N VAL A 80 13.11 13.46 2.93
CA VAL A 80 13.87 14.72 3.06
C VAL A 80 15.35 14.47 2.79
N ALA A 81 15.94 15.32 1.94
CA ALA A 81 17.37 15.38 1.67
C ALA A 81 18.02 16.58 2.39
N PRO A 82 19.34 16.55 2.63
CA PRO A 82 20.07 17.67 3.26
C PRO A 82 19.95 19.00 2.50
N ASP A 83 19.93 18.93 1.18
CA ASP A 83 19.85 20.07 0.26
C ASP A 83 19.52 19.61 -1.18
N ASP A 84 19.36 20.58 -2.07
CA ASP A 84 19.07 20.37 -3.50
C ASP A 84 20.24 19.70 -4.23
N GLU A 85 21.49 20.01 -3.88
CA GLU A 85 22.68 19.44 -4.50
C GLU A 85 22.74 17.93 -4.28
N THR A 86 22.37 17.47 -3.08
CA THR A 86 22.25 16.05 -2.75
C THR A 86 21.19 15.37 -3.62
N VAL A 87 20.03 16.00 -3.83
CA VAL A 87 18.97 15.45 -4.68
C VAL A 87 19.44 15.31 -6.13
N VAL A 88 20.06 16.35 -6.69
CA VAL A 88 20.59 16.35 -8.06
C VAL A 88 21.68 15.28 -8.22
N THR A 89 22.56 15.12 -7.23
CA THR A 89 23.61 14.10 -7.24
C THR A 89 23.00 12.69 -7.29
N VAL A 90 22.04 12.38 -6.43
CA VAL A 90 21.38 11.06 -6.40
C VAL A 90 20.59 10.78 -7.68
N LEU A 91 19.92 11.79 -8.24
CA LEU A 91 19.25 11.68 -9.55
C LEU A 91 20.25 11.28 -10.64
N GLY A 92 21.42 11.93 -10.68
CA GLY A 92 22.47 11.64 -11.65
C GLY A 92 23.08 10.24 -11.47
N GLU A 93 23.44 9.87 -10.25
CA GLU A 93 24.05 8.57 -9.93
C GLU A 93 23.12 7.38 -10.24
N ARG A 94 21.81 7.57 -10.11
CA ARG A 94 20.80 6.52 -10.32
C ARG A 94 19.95 6.75 -11.57
N ALA A 95 20.44 7.52 -12.53
CA ALA A 95 19.65 7.96 -13.67
C ALA A 95 19.07 6.79 -14.48
N GLU A 96 19.89 5.81 -14.82
CA GLU A 96 19.46 4.63 -15.59
C GLU A 96 18.36 3.85 -14.89
N HIS A 97 18.49 3.68 -13.56
CA HIS A 97 17.49 3.00 -12.74
C HIS A 97 16.17 3.77 -12.78
N TYR A 98 16.14 5.05 -12.45
CA TYR A 98 14.91 5.83 -12.44
C TYR A 98 14.24 5.91 -13.81
N GLN A 99 15.01 6.04 -14.89
CA GLN A 99 14.47 6.01 -16.25
C GLN A 99 13.85 4.67 -16.62
N GLU A 100 14.44 3.55 -16.18
CA GLU A 100 13.86 2.22 -16.36
C GLU A 100 12.53 2.09 -15.60
N ARG A 101 12.47 2.52 -14.33
CA ARG A 101 11.24 2.49 -13.52
C ARG A 101 10.15 3.38 -14.10
N LEU A 102 10.48 4.60 -14.53
CA LEU A 102 9.51 5.50 -15.17
C LEU A 102 8.90 4.86 -16.43
N ARG A 103 9.73 4.19 -17.25
CA ARG A 103 9.25 3.45 -18.43
C ARG A 103 8.37 2.26 -18.05
N ALA A 104 8.78 1.47 -17.06
CA ALA A 104 8.04 0.30 -16.61
C ALA A 104 6.66 0.63 -16.01
N LEU A 105 6.55 1.78 -15.33
CA LEU A 105 5.34 2.23 -14.65
C LEU A 105 4.49 3.20 -15.48
N ASN A 106 4.94 3.58 -16.67
CA ASN A 106 4.21 4.51 -17.53
C ASN A 106 2.85 3.92 -17.96
N GLY A 107 1.81 4.74 -17.92
CA GLY A 107 0.44 4.33 -18.25
C GLY A 107 -0.21 3.40 -17.22
N LYS A 108 0.42 3.16 -16.06
CA LYS A 108 -0.08 2.26 -15.02
C LYS A 108 -0.49 3.03 -13.77
N VAL A 109 -1.38 2.44 -12.99
CA VAL A 109 -1.87 2.95 -11.72
C VAL A 109 -1.89 1.83 -10.69
N GLU A 110 -1.75 2.17 -9.43
CA GLU A 110 -1.85 1.19 -8.34
C GLU A 110 -3.25 1.20 -7.73
N TYR A 111 -3.78 0.00 -7.46
CA TYR A 111 -4.90 -0.22 -6.57
C TYR A 111 -4.46 -1.09 -5.41
N ASN A 112 -4.68 -0.62 -4.18
CA ASN A 112 -4.49 -1.41 -2.97
C ASN A 112 -5.82 -2.01 -2.53
N VAL A 113 -5.88 -3.33 -2.44
CA VAL A 113 -7.05 -4.09 -1.97
C VAL A 113 -6.73 -4.67 -0.61
N LYS A 114 -7.59 -4.35 0.36
CA LYS A 114 -7.56 -4.95 1.69
C LYS A 114 -8.80 -5.81 1.91
N ALA A 115 -8.62 -6.97 2.50
CA ALA A 115 -9.70 -7.88 2.84
C ALA A 115 -9.77 -8.09 4.35
N THR A 116 -10.99 -8.13 4.88
CA THR A 116 -11.34 -8.62 6.22
C THR A 116 -12.46 -9.63 6.12
N HIS A 117 -12.63 -10.44 7.16
CA HIS A 117 -13.84 -11.23 7.31
C HIS A 117 -14.97 -10.38 7.90
N ASP A 118 -16.19 -10.63 7.42
CA ASP A 118 -17.38 -10.38 8.23
C ASP A 118 -17.45 -11.47 9.32
N GLU A 119 -17.46 -11.05 10.58
CA GLU A 119 -17.33 -11.95 11.73
C GLU A 119 -18.43 -13.03 11.79
N GLU A 120 -19.67 -12.67 11.46
CA GLU A 120 -20.81 -13.59 11.51
C GLU A 120 -20.77 -14.56 10.31
N ALA A 121 -20.54 -14.03 9.11
CA ALA A 121 -20.51 -14.82 7.89
C ALA A 121 -19.33 -15.82 7.87
N VAL A 122 -18.15 -15.44 8.35
CA VAL A 122 -17.01 -16.36 8.42
C VAL A 122 -17.27 -17.47 9.44
N LEU A 123 -17.87 -17.16 10.59
CA LEU A 123 -18.20 -18.17 11.59
C LEU A 123 -19.21 -19.17 11.02
N HIS A 124 -20.26 -18.70 10.35
CA HIS A 124 -21.23 -19.56 9.68
C HIS A 124 -20.57 -20.46 8.63
N ARG A 125 -19.64 -19.90 7.85
CA ARG A 125 -18.90 -20.64 6.83
C ARG A 125 -18.01 -21.73 7.43
N VAL A 126 -17.21 -21.39 8.44
CA VAL A 126 -16.35 -22.32 9.18
C VAL A 126 -17.18 -23.45 9.79
N MET A 127 -18.34 -23.14 10.38
CA MET A 127 -19.24 -24.18 10.90
C MET A 127 -19.80 -25.06 9.77
N ALA A 128 -20.20 -24.49 8.64
CA ALA A 128 -20.75 -25.26 7.52
C ALA A 128 -19.71 -26.22 6.90
N GLU A 129 -18.47 -25.77 6.77
CA GLU A 129 -17.36 -26.50 6.12
C GLU A 129 -16.66 -27.50 7.06
N ASN A 130 -16.85 -27.41 8.38
CA ASN A 130 -16.21 -28.29 9.36
C ASN A 130 -17.23 -29.19 10.10
N PRO A 131 -17.39 -30.47 9.70
CA PRO A 131 -18.31 -31.41 10.34
C PRO A 131 -17.98 -31.70 11.81
N GLU A 132 -16.69 -31.71 12.18
CA GLU A 132 -16.25 -31.99 13.56
C GLU A 132 -16.65 -30.85 14.50
N LEU A 133 -16.47 -29.59 14.09
CA LEU A 133 -16.92 -28.42 14.84
C LEU A 133 -18.44 -28.44 15.05
N ARG A 134 -19.21 -28.82 14.03
CA ARG A 134 -20.67 -28.97 14.17
C ARG A 134 -21.05 -30.07 15.14
N ALA A 135 -20.42 -31.24 15.04
CA ALA A 135 -20.68 -32.36 15.92
C ALA A 135 -20.36 -32.02 17.39
N LEU A 136 -19.23 -31.35 17.63
CA LEU A 136 -18.82 -30.91 18.97
C LEU A 136 -19.79 -29.86 19.54
N THR A 137 -20.21 -28.89 18.71
CA THR A 137 -21.20 -27.88 19.11
C THR A 137 -22.54 -28.53 19.49
N GLU A 138 -23.00 -29.50 18.69
CA GLU A 138 -24.26 -30.21 18.96
C GLU A 138 -24.16 -31.08 20.23
N ALA A 139 -23.06 -31.81 20.41
CA ALA A 139 -22.82 -32.61 21.62
C ALA A 139 -22.82 -31.74 22.88
N ASN A 140 -22.13 -30.59 22.85
CA ASN A 140 -22.11 -29.65 23.96
C ASN A 140 -23.51 -29.10 24.25
N ARG A 141 -24.29 -28.78 23.21
CA ARG A 141 -25.68 -28.30 23.36
C ARG A 141 -26.57 -29.36 24.01
N GLN A 142 -26.47 -30.62 23.59
CA GLN A 142 -27.21 -31.74 24.17
C GLN A 142 -26.81 -32.01 25.63
N ALA A 143 -25.55 -31.73 26.00
CA ALA A 143 -25.03 -31.82 27.36
C ALA A 143 -25.30 -30.57 28.23
N GLY A 144 -26.22 -29.68 27.84
CA GLY A 144 -26.57 -28.47 28.62
C GLY A 144 -25.53 -27.35 28.54
N GLY A 145 -24.74 -27.31 27.45
CA GLY A 145 -23.70 -26.31 27.20
C GLY A 145 -22.27 -26.83 27.41
N GLY A 146 -22.08 -28.10 27.79
CA GLY A 146 -20.76 -28.71 27.99
C GLY A 146 -20.02 -28.20 29.23
N SER A 147 -18.91 -28.87 29.57
CA SER A 147 -18.00 -28.45 30.64
C SER A 147 -17.19 -27.20 30.25
N TYR A 148 -16.45 -26.62 31.21
CA TYR A 148 -15.53 -25.53 30.92
C TYR A 148 -14.45 -25.96 29.90
N GLU A 149 -13.92 -27.17 30.03
CA GLU A 149 -12.92 -27.72 29.11
C GLU A 149 -13.51 -27.91 27.70
N ASP A 150 -14.76 -28.38 27.59
CA ASP A 150 -15.43 -28.54 26.29
C ASP A 150 -15.63 -27.19 25.59
N LYS A 151 -15.96 -26.13 26.34
CA LYS A 151 -16.10 -24.77 25.81
C LYS A 151 -14.76 -24.20 25.36
N LEU A 152 -13.70 -24.41 26.14
CA LEU A 152 -12.34 -23.96 25.79
C LEU A 152 -11.87 -24.64 24.51
N ARG A 153 -11.99 -25.96 24.43
CA ARG A 153 -11.61 -26.75 23.25
C ARG A 153 -12.40 -26.33 22.01
N LEU A 154 -13.71 -26.10 22.15
CA LEU A 154 -14.53 -25.60 21.04
C LEU A 154 -14.03 -24.23 20.56
N GLY A 155 -13.75 -23.31 21.49
CA GLY A 155 -13.20 -21.99 21.19
C GLY A 155 -11.87 -22.06 20.43
N GLU A 156 -10.93 -22.90 20.89
CA GLU A 156 -9.64 -23.11 20.24
C GLU A 156 -9.80 -23.67 18.81
N MET A 157 -10.69 -24.64 18.62
CA MET A 157 -10.97 -25.21 17.30
C MET A 157 -11.57 -24.18 16.35
N VAL A 158 -12.49 -23.33 16.83
CA VAL A 158 -13.08 -22.24 16.04
C VAL A 158 -12.00 -21.22 15.64
N VAL A 159 -11.18 -20.77 16.58
CA VAL A 159 -10.09 -19.82 16.29
C VAL A 159 -9.11 -20.39 15.26
N SER A 160 -8.73 -21.66 15.40
CA SER A 160 -7.85 -22.34 14.46
C SER A 160 -8.45 -22.42 13.06
N ALA A 161 -9.74 -22.77 12.97
CA ALA A 161 -10.44 -22.88 11.69
C ALA A 161 -10.65 -21.51 11.01
N VAL A 162 -10.93 -20.45 11.77
CA VAL A 162 -10.99 -19.08 11.24
C VAL A 162 -9.63 -18.65 10.69
N LYS A 163 -8.53 -18.89 11.42
CA LYS A 163 -7.17 -18.57 10.93
C LYS A 163 -6.78 -19.33 9.67
N ALA A 164 -7.14 -20.61 9.59
CA ALA A 164 -6.92 -21.38 8.37
C ALA A 164 -7.69 -20.77 7.19
N ARG A 165 -8.95 -20.38 7.44
CA ARG A 165 -9.80 -19.71 6.46
C ARG A 165 -9.26 -18.35 6.02
N GLU A 166 -8.69 -17.55 6.93
CA GLU A 166 -8.04 -16.27 6.60
C GLU A 166 -6.93 -16.47 5.56
N ALA A 167 -6.06 -17.46 5.75
CA ALA A 167 -4.96 -17.74 4.82
C ALA A 167 -5.45 -18.20 3.45
N GLU A 168 -6.48 -19.05 3.41
CA GLU A 168 -7.11 -19.51 2.16
C GLU A 168 -7.77 -18.36 1.40
N ASP A 169 -8.57 -17.54 2.08
CA ASP A 169 -9.25 -16.39 1.51
C ASP A 169 -8.28 -15.33 1.01
N ALA A 170 -7.18 -15.08 1.73
CA ALA A 170 -6.15 -14.14 1.31
C ALA A 170 -5.52 -14.57 -0.02
N ALA A 171 -5.17 -15.86 -0.14
CA ALA A 171 -4.64 -16.43 -1.36
C ALA A 171 -5.67 -16.42 -2.51
N GLU A 172 -6.95 -16.60 -2.19
CA GLU A 172 -8.04 -16.57 -3.18
C GLU A 172 -8.28 -15.16 -3.72
N VAL A 173 -8.37 -14.15 -2.86
CA VAL A 173 -8.48 -12.74 -3.28
C VAL A 173 -7.34 -12.33 -4.19
N GLN A 174 -6.10 -12.68 -3.84
CA GLN A 174 -4.95 -12.37 -4.69
C GLN A 174 -5.08 -13.04 -6.06
N ARG A 175 -5.34 -14.35 -6.08
CA ARG A 175 -5.40 -15.15 -7.30
C ARG A 175 -6.49 -14.68 -8.27
N GLU A 176 -7.67 -14.31 -7.76
CA GLU A 176 -8.77 -13.84 -8.61
C GLU A 176 -8.48 -12.48 -9.24
N LEU A 177 -7.75 -11.61 -8.54
CA LEU A 177 -7.45 -10.25 -9.00
C LEU A 177 -6.15 -10.15 -9.82
N GLU A 178 -5.23 -11.10 -9.65
CA GLU A 178 -3.92 -11.10 -10.29
C GLU A 178 -4.01 -11.03 -11.83
N SER A 179 -5.00 -11.70 -12.43
CA SER A 179 -5.19 -11.68 -13.89
C SER A 179 -5.51 -10.30 -14.48
N GLY A 180 -6.04 -9.39 -13.67
CA GLY A 180 -6.34 -8.01 -14.06
C GLY A 180 -5.18 -7.05 -13.82
N ALA A 181 -4.04 -7.54 -13.35
CA ALA A 181 -2.87 -6.73 -13.00
C ALA A 181 -1.63 -7.16 -13.78
N THR A 182 -0.74 -6.20 -14.02
CA THR A 182 0.57 -6.42 -14.65
C THR A 182 1.66 -6.78 -13.66
N ALA A 183 1.45 -6.45 -12.38
CA ALA A 183 2.30 -6.86 -11.27
C ALA A 183 1.49 -6.83 -9.97
N VAL A 184 1.94 -7.62 -8.99
CA VAL A 184 1.34 -7.71 -7.65
C VAL A 184 2.43 -7.50 -6.60
N SER A 185 2.11 -6.79 -5.53
CA SER A 185 2.99 -6.60 -4.37
C SER A 185 2.20 -6.78 -3.08
N ALA A 186 2.71 -7.64 -2.19
CA ALA A 186 2.17 -7.75 -0.84
C ALA A 186 2.49 -6.47 -0.05
N GLY A 187 1.47 -5.96 0.64
CA GLY A 187 1.64 -4.92 1.65
C GLY A 187 2.15 -5.51 2.97
N PRO A 188 2.48 -4.65 3.95
CA PRO A 188 2.94 -5.10 5.26
C PRO A 188 1.85 -5.92 5.97
N GLU A 189 2.29 -6.97 6.67
CA GLU A 189 1.44 -7.78 7.54
C GLU A 189 0.90 -6.94 8.71
N SER A 190 -0.36 -7.15 9.07
CA SER A 190 -1.02 -6.43 10.16
C SER A 190 -2.19 -7.26 10.70
N THR A 191 -2.49 -7.12 11.99
CA THR A 191 -3.57 -7.86 12.67
C THR A 191 -4.99 -7.40 12.31
N GLY A 192 -5.12 -6.44 11.38
CA GLY A 192 -6.42 -5.86 11.00
C GLY A 192 -6.95 -6.28 9.63
N TRP A 193 -6.19 -7.09 8.87
CA TRP A 193 -6.55 -7.49 7.51
C TRP A 193 -6.03 -8.90 7.26
N LEU A 194 -6.83 -9.75 6.60
CA LEU A 194 -6.35 -11.06 6.13
C LEU A 194 -5.54 -10.93 4.83
N ALA A 195 -5.83 -9.91 4.02
CA ALA A 195 -5.04 -9.56 2.85
C ALA A 195 -4.84 -8.05 2.76
N ASN A 196 -3.65 -7.65 2.33
CA ASN A 196 -3.30 -6.27 1.99
C ASN A 196 -2.38 -6.35 0.77
N VAL A 197 -2.95 -6.18 -0.42
CA VAL A 197 -2.25 -6.46 -1.68
C VAL A 197 -2.41 -5.28 -2.63
N SER A 198 -1.29 -4.83 -3.18
CA SER A 198 -1.26 -3.82 -4.23
C SER A 198 -1.16 -4.48 -5.60
N PHE A 199 -1.94 -3.95 -6.54
CA PHE A 199 -2.03 -4.40 -7.92
C PHE A 199 -1.64 -3.25 -8.83
N LEU A 200 -0.69 -3.48 -9.73
CA LEU A 200 -0.30 -2.53 -10.76
C LEU A 200 -1.13 -2.79 -12.02
N VAL A 201 -2.02 -1.87 -12.34
CA VAL A 201 -3.04 -2.04 -13.38
C VAL A 201 -2.78 -1.03 -14.50
N ASP A 202 -2.92 -1.47 -15.76
CA ASP A 202 -2.92 -0.53 -16.89
C ASP A 202 -4.10 0.43 -16.74
N ARG A 203 -3.85 1.74 -16.88
CA ARG A 203 -4.87 2.78 -16.63
C ARG A 203 -6.12 2.57 -17.48
N ASP A 204 -5.95 2.13 -18.73
CA ASP A 204 -7.05 1.86 -19.67
C ASP A 204 -7.86 0.61 -19.30
N SER A 205 -7.32 -0.29 -18.46
CA SER A 205 -7.96 -1.51 -17.97
C SER A 205 -8.50 -1.38 -16.54
N ALA A 206 -8.41 -0.20 -15.93
CA ALA A 206 -8.77 0.03 -14.53
C ALA A 206 -10.24 -0.32 -14.23
N GLU A 207 -11.16 0.01 -15.14
CA GLU A 207 -12.59 -0.33 -14.97
C GLU A 207 -12.83 -1.84 -14.95
N ALA A 208 -12.12 -2.59 -15.79
CA ALA A 208 -12.21 -4.06 -15.82
C ALA A 208 -11.65 -4.68 -14.53
N PHE A 209 -10.54 -4.15 -14.02
CA PHE A 209 -9.99 -4.59 -12.72
C PHE A 209 -10.97 -4.35 -11.57
N LEU A 210 -11.59 -3.17 -11.51
CA LEU A 210 -12.60 -2.86 -10.48
C LEU A 210 -13.83 -3.77 -10.60
N ALA A 211 -14.26 -4.12 -11.82
CA ALA A 211 -15.34 -5.08 -12.02
C ALA A 211 -14.98 -6.48 -11.47
N SER A 212 -13.73 -6.93 -11.60
CA SER A 212 -13.25 -8.17 -10.99
C SER A 212 -13.32 -8.11 -9.46
N VAL A 213 -12.96 -6.98 -8.82
CA VAL A 213 -13.14 -6.81 -7.37
C VAL A 213 -14.60 -6.96 -6.97
N GLU A 214 -15.53 -6.34 -7.69
CA GLU A 214 -16.96 -6.49 -7.39
C GLU A 214 -17.47 -7.92 -7.61
N GLN A 215 -16.85 -8.68 -8.51
CA GLN A 215 -17.15 -10.10 -8.69
C GLN A 215 -16.67 -10.92 -7.49
N VAL A 216 -15.46 -10.68 -6.98
CA VAL A 216 -14.95 -11.32 -5.75
C VAL A 216 -15.90 -11.04 -4.58
N ARG A 217 -16.33 -9.78 -4.40
CA ARG A 217 -17.30 -9.43 -3.33
C ARG A 217 -18.61 -10.23 -3.40
N LYS A 218 -19.10 -10.51 -4.62
CA LYS A 218 -20.34 -11.28 -4.81
C LYS A 218 -20.14 -12.77 -4.60
N SER A 219 -19.01 -13.31 -5.05
CA SER A 219 -18.67 -14.73 -4.93
C SER A 219 -18.31 -15.11 -3.49
N HIS A 220 -17.80 -14.16 -2.69
CA HIS A 220 -17.26 -14.37 -1.35
C HIS A 220 -17.93 -13.43 -0.34
N PRO A 221 -19.21 -13.66 0.01
CA PRO A 221 -19.97 -12.75 0.87
C PRO A 221 -19.47 -12.69 2.32
N HIS A 222 -18.59 -13.60 2.73
CA HIS A 222 -17.90 -13.57 4.02
C HIS A 222 -16.68 -12.64 4.04
N LEU A 223 -16.35 -12.01 2.91
CA LEU A 223 -15.25 -11.05 2.78
C LEU A 223 -15.77 -9.62 2.63
N GLU A 224 -15.19 -8.71 3.40
CA GLU A 224 -15.29 -7.28 3.19
C GLU A 224 -14.03 -6.77 2.46
N LEU A 225 -14.18 -6.32 1.22
CA LEU A 225 -13.07 -5.75 0.45
C LEU A 225 -13.08 -4.22 0.49
N ARG A 226 -11.96 -3.60 0.87
CA ARG A 226 -11.71 -2.16 0.73
C ARG A 226 -10.71 -1.92 -0.39
N VAL A 227 -11.08 -1.09 -1.36
CA VAL A 227 -10.22 -0.73 -2.49
C VAL A 227 -9.80 0.72 -2.36
N ASN A 228 -8.50 0.97 -2.45
CA ASN A 228 -7.92 2.31 -2.48
C ASN A 228 -7.20 2.53 -3.81
N GLY A 229 -7.68 3.49 -4.59
CA GLY A 229 -7.05 3.91 -5.84
C GLY A 229 -8.02 4.67 -6.77
N PRO A 230 -7.55 5.12 -7.93
CA PRO A 230 -6.19 4.94 -8.45
C PRO A 230 -5.15 5.71 -7.64
N LEU A 231 -4.01 5.08 -7.35
CA LEU A 231 -2.87 5.66 -6.64
C LEU A 231 -1.66 5.79 -7.58
N PRO A 232 -0.75 6.74 -7.32
CA PRO A 232 0.63 6.61 -7.78
C PRO A 232 1.22 5.25 -7.34
N PRO A 233 2.10 4.64 -8.15
CA PRO A 233 2.56 3.26 -7.95
C PRO A 233 3.61 3.09 -6.84
N TYR A 234 3.28 3.49 -5.61
CA TYR A 234 4.17 3.45 -4.43
C TYR A 234 4.78 2.07 -4.18
N SER A 235 4.00 1.01 -4.32
CA SER A 235 4.42 -0.36 -4.03
C SER A 235 5.32 -0.95 -5.11
N PHE A 236 5.48 -0.25 -6.23
CA PHE A 236 6.19 -0.74 -7.41
C PHE A 236 7.40 0.12 -7.79
N VAL A 237 7.76 1.13 -6.99
CA VAL A 237 8.96 1.96 -7.25
C VAL A 237 10.26 1.16 -7.09
N GLU A 238 10.30 0.17 -6.18
CA GLU A 238 11.43 -0.74 -5.97
C GLU A 238 11.03 -2.19 -6.33
N PRO A 239 11.89 -3.01 -6.94
CA PRO A 239 11.56 -4.41 -7.22
C PRO A 239 11.74 -5.28 -5.95
N GLY A 240 10.63 -5.65 -5.31
CA GLY A 240 10.57 -6.69 -4.25
C GLY A 240 11.23 -6.32 -2.92
N PRO A 241 10.95 -7.10 -1.86
CA PRO A 241 10.44 -6.59 -0.58
C PRO A 241 11.34 -5.54 0.05
N ALA A 242 10.72 -4.44 0.49
CA ALA A 242 11.33 -3.24 1.05
C ALA A 242 12.52 -3.51 1.99
N GLU A 243 13.73 -3.36 1.47
CA GLU A 243 14.88 -3.00 2.29
C GLU A 243 15.07 -1.50 2.19
N HIS A 244 14.61 -0.83 3.24
CA HIS A 244 14.84 0.59 3.47
C HIS A 244 16.34 0.91 3.32
N ALA A 245 16.66 1.82 2.40
CA ALA A 245 17.91 2.55 2.43
C ALA A 245 18.15 3.08 3.85
N GLY A 246 19.28 2.68 4.43
CA GLY A 246 19.50 2.64 5.86
C GLY A 246 19.28 3.96 6.59
N SER A 247 18.53 3.87 7.69
CA SER A 247 18.66 4.79 8.81
C SER A 247 19.95 4.46 9.56
N THR A 248 21.09 4.96 9.09
CA THR A 248 22.26 5.11 9.97
C THR A 248 22.03 6.33 10.87
N ALA A 249 21.45 6.07 12.05
CA ALA A 249 21.52 6.98 13.19
C ALA A 249 22.19 6.20 14.33
N GLY A 250 23.29 6.75 14.83
CA GLY A 250 24.32 6.06 15.59
C GLY A 250 23.86 5.45 16.90
N ALA A 251 24.27 4.20 17.10
CA ALA A 251 24.53 3.67 18.43
C ALA A 251 25.92 4.18 18.85
N GLU A 252 25.96 5.31 19.55
CA GLU A 252 27.14 5.64 20.36
C GLU A 252 26.96 5.05 21.76
N SER A 253 27.87 4.13 22.06
CA SER A 253 28.14 3.56 23.37
C SER A 253 28.70 4.60 24.34
N SER A 254 28.24 4.57 25.58
CA SER A 254 29.01 4.89 26.79
C SER A 254 28.12 4.47 27.99
N GLY A 255 28.45 3.51 28.85
CA GLY A 255 29.74 2.93 29.16
C GLY A 255 30.46 3.73 30.24
N GLU A 256 29.85 3.88 31.42
CA GLU A 256 30.44 3.68 32.75
C GLU A 256 29.36 3.78 33.85
#